data_AF-A0A2S1JP00-F1
#
_entry.id   AF-A0A2S1JP00-F1
#
_cell.length_a   1.000
_cell.length_b   1.000
_cell.length_c   1.000
_cell.angle_alpha   90.00
_cell.angle_beta   90.00
_cell.angle_gamma   90.00
#
_symmetry.space_group_name_H-M   'P 1'
#
loop_
_entity.id
_entity.type
_entity.pdbx_description
1 polymer ?
#
loop_
_entity_poly.entity_id
_entity_poly.type
_entity_poly.pdbx_seq_one_letter_code
_entity_poly.pdbx_strand_id
1 'polypeptide(L)'
;MKLKHWFSAGALVLGSLTTLASCNADSGPHSKKPHQAIKTENAQPIIWIGDFNNFDDAVALILIAKDPRYTLELAVVEDSFNTVAHGANTVYNILEWLGNNDTQVIRGAYFATEEVAYGANGKASVSPVNDDKAVLGREDYQLPNSSDFSTGTWNLERRNAMGINLYGQYVPGPWRDNGSTLYGTDHLIPRAKQEHYRYQGNNGVSFNFELAEDIILETMDNLEQRPVVFNTGKLTTLARVLGKANEEQLAKIDRVIMMGGGFENYEPFTENHEAACFGDKSRNLGGNIFSHPSFGCDSDFSTHQEFNILLDPLSAQWTFDALSENSIETYLVPTNSTDMAKIQGSTIEALAERRATPEACYTSQLLSSIREFEGGDFQGNGDFAMDAVIRLWDIIAALVLLEPETLEMELVPGYITVDQLDTGLADSTTPYDPITFDPTVGKTTFTEADEGLAVNVVMGINHDAARSAMIERLRDRFNAARKGPRCMNKLN
;
A
#
# COMPACT_ATOMS: atom_id res chain seq x y z
N MET A 1 0.89 96.44 -21.95
CA MET A 1 1.32 95.60 -23.09
C MET A 1 2.53 94.78 -22.66
N LYS A 2 2.30 93.48 -22.46
CA LYS A 2 3.22 92.31 -22.45
C LYS A 2 4.51 92.25 -21.58
N LEU A 3 4.45 91.30 -20.62
CA LEU A 3 5.45 90.26 -20.19
C LEU A 3 6.81 90.75 -19.60
N LYS A 4 7.52 90.08 -18.67
CA LYS A 4 7.50 88.70 -18.17
C LYS A 4 8.32 88.55 -16.86
N HIS A 5 7.78 87.70 -15.98
CA HIS A 5 8.38 86.72 -15.05
C HIS A 5 9.40 87.05 -13.94
N TRP A 6 9.04 86.48 -12.79
CA TRP A 6 9.74 86.26 -11.54
C TRP A 6 10.88 85.25 -11.63
N PHE A 7 11.92 85.49 -10.83
CA PHE A 7 12.77 84.49 -10.17
C PHE A 7 13.08 85.03 -8.76
N SER A 8 12.95 84.20 -7.72
CA SER A 8 13.56 84.46 -6.42
C SER A 8 14.01 83.15 -5.82
N ALA A 9 15.31 83.10 -5.57
CA ALA A 9 16.01 82.07 -4.84
C ALA A 9 15.74 82.20 -3.33
N GLY A 10 15.64 81.08 -2.64
CA GLY A 10 15.43 81.03 -1.19
C GLY A 10 16.05 79.80 -0.55
N ALA A 11 17.23 80.01 0.02
CA ALA A 11 17.84 79.45 1.24
C ALA A 11 17.66 77.96 1.64
N LEU A 12 18.82 77.34 1.85
CA LEU A 12 19.08 76.22 2.76
C LEU A 12 18.55 76.49 4.19
N VAL A 13 17.92 75.49 4.80
CA VAL A 13 17.91 75.28 6.26
C VAL A 13 18.05 73.78 6.55
N LEU A 14 19.06 73.42 7.34
CA LEU A 14 19.26 72.12 7.98
C LEU A 14 18.18 71.84 9.02
N GLY A 15 17.73 70.59 9.15
CA GLY A 15 16.93 70.17 10.31
C GLY A 15 16.55 68.69 10.34
N SER A 16 17.38 67.91 11.04
CA SER A 16 17.00 66.80 11.95
C SER A 16 16.49 65.47 11.38
N LEU A 17 17.29 64.44 11.63
CA LEU A 17 16.93 63.03 11.63
C LEU A 17 15.68 62.75 12.48
N THR A 18 14.71 62.06 11.89
CA THR A 18 13.89 61.06 12.60
C THR A 18 13.75 59.84 11.70
N THR A 19 14.42 58.76 12.09
CA THR A 19 14.20 57.42 11.55
C THR A 19 12.85 56.92 12.00
N LEU A 20 11.81 57.12 11.20
CA LEU A 20 10.57 56.37 11.32
C LEU A 20 10.79 55.02 10.65
N ALA A 21 11.01 54.00 11.48
CA ALA A 21 10.82 52.61 11.11
C ALA A 21 9.36 52.44 10.67
N SER A 22 9.15 52.37 9.35
CA SER A 22 7.89 51.90 8.80
C SER A 22 7.79 50.41 9.07
N CYS A 23 7.16 50.06 10.19
CA CYS A 23 6.56 48.76 10.37
C CYS A 23 5.44 48.61 9.33
N ASN A 24 5.78 48.21 8.10
CA ASN A 24 4.81 47.58 7.23
C ASN A 24 4.53 46.20 7.82
N ALA A 25 3.47 46.15 8.63
CA ALA A 25 2.76 44.92 8.88
C ALA A 25 2.18 44.45 7.54
N ASP A 26 2.88 43.53 6.87
CA ASP A 26 2.30 42.68 5.84
C ASP A 26 1.23 41.78 6.49
N SER A 27 0.06 42.36 6.73
CA SER A 27 -1.18 41.65 7.02
C SER A 27 -1.93 41.40 5.71
N GLY A 28 -1.32 40.60 4.83
CA GLY A 28 -2.02 39.91 3.76
C GLY A 28 -2.15 38.43 4.13
N PRO A 29 -3.25 37.74 3.81
CA PRO A 29 -3.27 36.30 3.89
C PRO A 29 -2.35 35.80 2.77
N HIS A 30 -1.06 35.68 3.05
CA HIS A 30 -0.18 34.84 2.24
C HIS A 30 -0.75 33.43 2.33
N SER A 31 -1.60 33.07 1.37
CA SER A 31 -1.90 31.68 1.07
C SER A 31 -0.55 31.04 0.76
N LYS A 32 0.10 30.49 1.79
CA LYS A 32 1.32 29.71 1.60
C LYS A 32 0.94 28.65 0.58
N LYS A 33 1.55 28.71 -0.61
CA LYS A 33 1.36 27.68 -1.63
C LYS A 33 1.52 26.31 -0.95
N PRO A 34 0.63 25.34 -1.26
CA PRO A 34 0.74 24.01 -0.69
C PRO A 34 2.15 23.45 -0.92
N HIS A 35 2.60 22.62 0.01
CA HIS A 35 3.86 21.91 -0.20
C HIS A 35 3.72 21.07 -1.46
N GLN A 36 4.68 21.16 -2.38
CA GLN A 36 4.73 20.32 -3.56
C GLN A 36 6.04 19.53 -3.54
N ALA A 37 5.96 18.23 -3.82
CA ALA A 37 7.10 17.38 -4.04
C ALA A 37 7.78 17.78 -5.35
N ILE A 38 9.11 17.71 -5.38
CA ILE A 38 9.91 17.93 -6.59
C ILE A 38 10.08 16.60 -7.29
N LYS A 39 9.69 16.55 -8.57
CA LYS A 39 9.81 15.39 -9.46
C LYS A 39 10.77 15.71 -10.61
N THR A 40 11.47 14.70 -11.13
CA THR A 40 12.31 14.86 -12.33
C THR A 40 11.42 15.08 -13.55
N GLU A 41 11.96 15.72 -14.60
CA GLU A 41 11.24 15.96 -15.85
C GLU A 41 10.71 14.66 -16.49
N ASN A 42 11.49 13.58 -16.36
CA ASN A 42 11.13 12.24 -16.83
C ASN A 42 10.78 11.32 -15.66
N ALA A 43 10.06 11.83 -14.66
CA ALA A 43 9.59 10.98 -13.57
C ALA A 43 8.63 9.93 -14.14
N GLN A 44 8.90 8.66 -13.86
CA GLN A 44 8.12 7.54 -14.37
C GLN A 44 6.80 7.43 -13.60
N PRO A 45 5.66 7.32 -14.29
CA PRO A 45 4.38 7.18 -13.62
C PRO A 45 4.24 5.83 -12.94
N ILE A 46 3.56 5.82 -11.80
CA ILE A 46 3.19 4.63 -11.04
C ILE A 46 1.68 4.60 -10.91
N ILE A 47 1.11 3.43 -11.22
CA ILE A 47 -0.25 3.06 -10.86
C ILE A 47 -0.13 2.03 -9.75
N TRP A 48 -0.52 2.40 -8.53
CA TRP A 48 -0.41 1.54 -7.36
C TRP A 48 -1.77 0.94 -7.01
N ILE A 49 -1.86 -0.39 -6.98
CA ILE A 49 -2.99 -1.16 -6.46
C ILE A 49 -2.59 -1.80 -5.12
N GLY A 50 -3.10 -1.32 -4.00
CA GLY A 50 -2.70 -1.78 -2.66
C GLY A 50 -3.85 -1.63 -1.68
N ASP A 51 -3.81 -2.29 -0.53
CA ASP A 51 -4.90 -2.21 0.45
C ASP A 51 -4.71 -1.09 1.48
N PHE A 52 -3.49 -0.58 1.65
CA PHE A 52 -3.14 0.65 2.38
C PHE A 52 -3.68 0.73 3.81
N ASN A 53 -4.02 -0.43 4.38
CA ASN A 53 -4.62 -0.54 5.70
C ASN A 53 -3.58 -0.91 6.76
N ASN A 54 -2.42 -1.40 6.34
CA ASN A 54 -1.34 -1.87 7.19
C ASN A 54 -0.21 -0.82 7.27
N PHE A 55 0.89 -1.15 7.95
CA PHE A 55 1.97 -0.21 8.21
C PHE A 55 2.99 -0.18 7.08
N ASP A 56 3.17 -1.32 6.43
CA ASP A 56 4.16 -1.57 5.40
C ASP A 56 3.77 -0.89 4.10
N ASP A 57 2.50 -0.89 3.69
CA ASP A 57 2.00 -0.02 2.62
C ASP A 57 2.23 1.45 2.93
N ALA A 58 1.95 1.88 4.17
CA ALA A 58 2.08 3.28 4.54
C ALA A 58 3.54 3.75 4.47
N VAL A 59 4.48 2.92 4.92
CA VAL A 59 5.91 3.21 4.83
C VAL A 59 6.40 3.12 3.39
N ALA A 60 5.98 2.10 2.63
CA ALA A 60 6.25 1.99 1.20
C ALA A 60 5.76 3.24 0.44
N LEU A 61 4.57 3.74 0.78
CA LEU A 61 3.96 4.92 0.17
C LEU A 61 4.81 6.16 0.44
N ILE A 62 5.30 6.32 1.67
CA ILE A 62 6.22 7.40 2.01
C ILE A 62 7.51 7.31 1.18
N LEU A 63 8.09 6.10 1.04
CA LEU A 63 9.33 5.89 0.29
C LEU A 63 9.18 6.27 -1.20
N ILE A 64 8.12 5.79 -1.85
CA ILE A 64 7.86 6.04 -3.27
C ILE A 64 7.44 7.50 -3.50
N ALA A 65 6.52 8.04 -2.68
CA ALA A 65 6.03 9.41 -2.83
C ALA A 65 7.14 10.46 -2.69
N LYS A 66 8.20 10.17 -1.93
CA LYS A 66 9.37 11.04 -1.79
C LYS A 66 10.34 10.99 -2.98
N ASP A 67 10.42 9.87 -3.69
CA ASP A 67 11.40 9.71 -4.76
C ASP A 67 11.09 10.70 -5.90
N PRO A 68 12.07 11.48 -6.38
CA PRO A 68 11.85 12.40 -7.49
C PRO A 68 11.68 11.69 -8.85
N ARG A 69 12.17 10.46 -9.00
CA ARG A 69 12.16 9.69 -10.24
C ARG A 69 10.78 9.12 -10.58
N TYR A 70 9.81 9.20 -9.66
CA TYR A 70 8.49 8.59 -9.85
C TYR A 70 7.35 9.54 -9.50
N THR A 71 6.28 9.52 -10.30
CA THR A 71 5.00 10.18 -9.98
C THR A 71 3.96 9.13 -9.67
N LEU A 72 3.21 9.32 -8.58
CA LEU A 72 2.04 8.49 -8.29
C LEU A 72 0.86 9.10 -9.02
N GLU A 73 0.45 8.50 -10.13
CA GLU A 73 -0.68 8.99 -10.94
C GLU A 73 -1.99 8.56 -10.29
N LEU A 74 -2.04 7.30 -9.87
CA LEU A 74 -3.21 6.67 -9.30
C LEU A 74 -2.83 5.77 -8.13
N ALA A 75 -3.54 5.92 -7.02
CA ALA A 75 -3.53 4.97 -5.91
C ALA A 75 -4.90 4.31 -5.81
N VAL A 76 -4.95 3.01 -6.01
CA VAL A 76 -6.15 2.19 -6.05
C VAL A 76 -6.20 1.39 -4.76
N VAL A 77 -7.15 1.75 -3.88
CA VAL A 77 -7.29 1.16 -2.56
C VAL A 77 -8.14 -0.10 -2.66
N GLU A 78 -7.50 -1.26 -2.56
CA GLU A 78 -8.14 -2.56 -2.51
C GLU A 78 -8.88 -2.77 -1.18
N ASP A 79 -10.05 -3.38 -1.30
CA ASP A 79 -10.82 -3.82 -0.14
C ASP A 79 -10.30 -5.19 0.33
N SER A 80 -9.29 -5.20 1.20
CA SER A 80 -8.81 -6.45 1.80
C SER A 80 -9.59 -6.84 3.07
N PHE A 81 -10.25 -5.90 3.76
CA PHE A 81 -11.01 -6.09 5.01
C PHE A 81 -12.08 -5.00 5.22
N ASN A 82 -12.58 -4.85 6.45
CA ASN A 82 -13.51 -3.81 6.92
C ASN A 82 -13.02 -2.34 6.77
N THR A 83 -11.94 -2.02 6.03
CA THR A 83 -11.16 -0.78 6.26
C THR A 83 -10.79 0.10 5.07
N VAL A 84 -11.46 -0.04 3.94
CA VAL A 84 -11.40 0.86 2.77
C VAL A 84 -11.31 2.36 3.10
N ALA A 85 -12.22 2.85 3.95
CA ALA A 85 -12.28 4.28 4.24
C ALA A 85 -11.09 4.74 5.09
N HIS A 86 -10.50 3.85 5.88
CA HIS A 86 -9.27 4.16 6.60
C HIS A 86 -8.08 4.17 5.64
N GLY A 87 -7.98 3.20 4.72
CA GLY A 87 -6.94 3.14 3.70
C GLY A 87 -6.90 4.39 2.81
N ALA A 88 -8.01 4.75 2.18
CA ALA A 88 -8.07 5.94 1.30
C ALA A 88 -7.71 7.25 2.04
N ASN A 89 -8.16 7.40 3.28
CA ASN A 89 -7.82 8.56 4.10
C ASN A 89 -6.32 8.60 4.42
N THR A 90 -5.73 7.47 4.78
CA THR A 90 -4.28 7.37 5.03
C THR A 90 -3.49 7.78 3.80
N VAL A 91 -3.85 7.24 2.63
CA VAL A 91 -3.18 7.55 1.36
C VAL A 91 -3.21 9.05 1.09
N TYR A 92 -4.39 9.67 1.13
CA TYR A 92 -4.51 11.12 0.94
C TYR A 92 -3.71 11.93 1.96
N ASN A 93 -3.78 11.56 3.25
CA ASN A 93 -3.05 12.27 4.30
C ASN A 93 -1.54 12.20 4.04
N ILE A 94 -0.99 11.03 3.70
CA ILE A 94 0.44 10.86 3.41
C ILE A 94 0.85 11.61 2.15
N LEU A 95 0.08 11.49 1.07
CA LEU A 95 0.38 12.14 -0.21
C LEU A 95 0.39 13.67 -0.10
N GLU A 96 -0.64 14.27 0.49
CA GLU A 96 -0.68 15.72 0.71
C GLU A 96 0.43 16.18 1.67
N TRP A 97 0.70 15.37 2.70
CA TRP A 97 1.72 15.67 3.69
C TRP A 97 3.12 15.75 3.09
N LEU A 98 3.42 14.90 2.10
CA LEU A 98 4.65 14.88 1.32
C LEU A 98 4.61 15.77 0.06
N GLY A 99 3.46 16.40 -0.21
CA GLY A 99 3.28 17.35 -1.31
C GLY A 99 3.01 16.73 -2.68
N ASN A 100 2.54 15.48 -2.73
CA ASN A 100 2.02 14.84 -3.93
C ASN A 100 0.52 15.16 -4.02
N ASN A 101 0.19 16.36 -4.52
CA ASN A 101 -1.19 16.88 -4.45
C ASN A 101 -2.06 16.54 -5.66
N ASP A 102 -1.47 15.94 -6.67
CA ASP A 102 -2.09 15.71 -7.98
C ASP A 102 -2.49 14.24 -8.17
N THR A 103 -2.08 13.35 -7.25
CA THR A 103 -2.41 11.93 -7.27
C THR A 103 -3.89 11.71 -6.99
N GLN A 104 -4.57 10.99 -7.87
CA GLN A 104 -5.93 10.55 -7.61
C GLN A 104 -5.90 9.28 -6.76
N VAL A 105 -6.77 9.19 -5.75
CA VAL A 105 -7.00 7.96 -4.99
C VAL A 105 -8.38 7.46 -5.37
N ILE A 106 -8.46 6.22 -5.81
CA ILE A 106 -9.71 5.56 -6.17
C ILE A 106 -9.84 4.27 -5.37
N ARG A 107 -11.03 3.69 -5.42
CA ARG A 107 -11.31 2.40 -4.81
C ARG A 107 -11.14 1.29 -5.84
N GLY A 108 -10.49 0.20 -5.44
CA GLY A 108 -10.38 -1.04 -6.20
C GLY A 108 -11.62 -1.92 -6.14
N ALA A 109 -11.46 -3.19 -6.53
CA ALA A 109 -12.51 -4.20 -6.49
C ALA A 109 -12.90 -4.55 -5.04
N TYR A 110 -14.21 -4.56 -4.78
CA TYR A 110 -14.73 -4.81 -3.44
C TYR A 110 -14.62 -6.28 -3.07
N PHE A 111 -15.18 -7.15 -3.91
CA PHE A 111 -15.25 -8.58 -3.64
C PHE A 111 -14.13 -9.31 -4.37
N ALA A 112 -13.55 -10.31 -3.69
CA ALA A 112 -12.77 -11.33 -4.39
C ALA A 112 -13.69 -12.10 -5.34
N THR A 113 -13.16 -12.58 -6.46
CA THR A 113 -13.95 -13.24 -7.50
C THR A 113 -14.75 -14.43 -6.95
N GLU A 114 -14.18 -15.16 -5.99
CA GLU A 114 -14.83 -16.34 -5.37
C GLU A 114 -15.80 -15.99 -4.24
N GLU A 115 -15.67 -14.81 -3.62
CA GLU A 115 -16.53 -14.38 -2.50
C GLU A 115 -17.98 -14.20 -2.94
N VAL A 116 -18.17 -13.84 -4.20
CA VAL A 116 -19.48 -13.80 -4.86
C VAL A 116 -20.26 -15.10 -4.69
N ALA A 117 -19.59 -16.23 -4.92
CA ALA A 117 -20.22 -17.55 -4.94
C ALA A 117 -20.30 -18.17 -3.55
N TYR A 118 -19.28 -17.95 -2.71
CA TYR A 118 -19.07 -18.71 -1.48
C TYR A 118 -19.02 -17.86 -0.19
N GLY A 119 -18.97 -16.54 -0.29
CA GLY A 119 -18.88 -15.65 0.87
C GLY A 119 -20.06 -15.80 1.82
N ALA A 120 -19.85 -15.50 3.11
CA ALA A 120 -20.93 -15.43 4.11
C ALA A 120 -22.03 -14.41 3.74
N ASN A 121 -21.67 -13.46 2.85
CA ASN A 121 -22.56 -12.48 2.24
C ASN A 121 -23.17 -12.95 0.90
N GLY A 122 -23.03 -14.21 0.49
CA GLY A 122 -23.43 -14.79 -0.82
C GLY A 122 -24.92 -14.72 -1.19
N LYS A 123 -25.71 -13.90 -0.48
CA LYS A 123 -27.07 -13.46 -0.81
C LYS A 123 -27.32 -12.00 -0.42
N ALA A 124 -26.29 -11.16 -0.41
CA ALA A 124 -26.46 -9.74 -0.11
C ALA A 124 -27.41 -9.16 -1.17
N SER A 125 -28.56 -8.68 -0.72
CA SER A 125 -29.67 -8.16 -1.54
C SER A 125 -29.36 -6.83 -2.23
N VAL A 126 -28.09 -6.57 -2.53
CA VAL A 126 -27.59 -5.36 -3.17
C VAL A 126 -27.51 -5.64 -4.65
N SER A 127 -28.08 -4.75 -5.47
CA SER A 127 -28.04 -4.87 -6.94
C SER A 127 -26.59 -4.87 -7.41
N PRO A 128 -26.07 -6.02 -7.85
CA PRO A 128 -24.69 -6.13 -8.32
C PRO A 128 -24.54 -5.44 -9.68
N VAL A 129 -23.33 -4.95 -9.95
CA VAL A 129 -22.92 -4.67 -11.33
C VAL A 129 -22.20 -5.92 -11.81
N ASN A 130 -22.76 -6.57 -12.84
CA ASN A 130 -22.10 -7.66 -13.55
C ASN A 130 -21.28 -7.05 -14.70
N ASP A 131 -19.97 -7.27 -14.71
CA ASP A 131 -19.12 -7.00 -15.88
C ASP A 131 -18.60 -8.34 -16.42
N ASP A 132 -19.33 -8.93 -17.37
CA ASP A 132 -19.00 -10.21 -18.02
C ASP A 132 -17.62 -10.21 -18.73
N LYS A 133 -16.93 -9.07 -18.77
CA LYS A 133 -15.61 -8.88 -19.38
C LYS A 133 -14.49 -8.63 -18.38
N ALA A 134 -14.78 -8.48 -17.08
CA ALA A 134 -13.77 -8.13 -16.09
C ALA A 134 -12.78 -9.29 -15.86
N VAL A 135 -13.29 -10.51 -15.65
CA VAL A 135 -12.49 -11.74 -15.61
C VAL A 135 -13.10 -12.75 -16.59
N LEU A 136 -12.33 -13.19 -17.59
CA LEU A 136 -12.87 -13.93 -18.74
C LEU A 136 -13.62 -15.20 -18.30
N GLY A 137 -14.91 -15.27 -18.62
CA GLY A 137 -15.73 -16.47 -18.40
C GLY A 137 -16.29 -16.64 -16.99
N ARG A 138 -16.26 -15.60 -16.14
CA ARG A 138 -16.83 -15.61 -14.77
C ARG A 138 -17.84 -14.48 -14.61
N GLU A 139 -18.97 -14.76 -13.96
CA GLU A 139 -19.81 -13.69 -13.43
C GLU A 139 -19.11 -13.08 -12.22
N ASP A 140 -19.06 -11.75 -12.18
CA ASP A 140 -18.36 -11.00 -11.16
C ASP A 140 -19.30 -9.93 -10.62
N TYR A 141 -19.38 -9.83 -9.30
CA TYR A 141 -20.37 -9.02 -8.62
C TYR A 141 -19.60 -7.99 -7.82
N GLN A 142 -19.76 -6.72 -8.17
CA GLN A 142 -19.12 -5.63 -7.45
C GLN A 142 -20.16 -4.76 -6.77
N LEU A 143 -19.81 -4.25 -5.58
CA LEU A 143 -20.58 -3.17 -4.99
C LEU A 143 -20.35 -1.90 -5.81
N PRO A 144 -21.42 -1.22 -6.23
CA PRO A 144 -21.26 0.07 -6.88
C PRO A 144 -20.52 1.02 -5.94
N ASN A 145 -19.67 1.87 -6.52
CA ASN A 145 -19.29 3.15 -5.94
C ASN A 145 -20.56 4.04 -5.89
N SER A 146 -21.52 3.74 -5.00
CA SER A 146 -22.79 4.47 -4.96
C SER A 146 -22.71 5.66 -4.01
N SER A 147 -23.06 6.83 -4.52
CA SER A 147 -23.65 7.90 -3.72
C SER A 147 -25.16 7.76 -3.72
N ASP A 148 -25.77 7.99 -2.57
CA ASP A 148 -26.98 8.80 -2.58
C ASP A 148 -26.55 10.27 -2.62
N PHE A 149 -26.56 10.87 -3.82
CA PHE A 149 -26.20 12.28 -4.01
C PHE A 149 -27.13 13.25 -3.26
N SER A 150 -28.30 12.78 -2.80
CA SER A 150 -29.24 13.60 -2.03
C SER A 150 -28.86 13.72 -0.55
N THR A 151 -28.04 12.79 -0.03
CA THR A 151 -27.60 12.76 1.37
C THR A 151 -26.09 12.87 1.55
N GLY A 152 -25.28 12.60 0.51
CA GLY A 152 -23.80 12.67 0.60
C GLY A 152 -23.20 11.74 1.66
N THR A 153 -23.96 10.72 2.09
CA THR A 153 -23.62 9.89 3.24
C THR A 153 -23.33 8.47 2.78
N TRP A 154 -22.08 8.02 2.94
CA TRP A 154 -21.79 6.59 3.02
C TRP A 154 -22.34 6.03 4.33
N ASN A 155 -22.97 4.86 4.27
CA ASN A 155 -23.24 4.05 5.46
C ASN A 155 -21.98 3.23 5.81
N LEU A 156 -20.86 3.91 6.10
CA LEU A 156 -19.66 3.29 6.66
C LEU A 156 -19.93 2.64 8.03
N GLU A 157 -21.10 2.89 8.64
CA GLU A 157 -21.61 2.19 9.82
C GLU A 157 -21.98 0.73 9.58
N ARG A 158 -21.91 0.19 8.34
CA ARG A 158 -22.02 -1.26 8.12
C ARG A 158 -20.78 -2.06 8.58
N ARG A 159 -19.98 -1.53 9.52
CA ARG A 159 -18.96 -2.25 10.30
C ARG A 159 -19.45 -3.60 10.86
N ASN A 160 -20.77 -3.76 11.05
CA ASN A 160 -21.38 -4.95 11.64
C ASN A 160 -22.22 -5.80 10.67
N ALA A 161 -22.40 -5.38 9.40
CA ALA A 161 -23.37 -6.02 8.49
C ALA A 161 -22.76 -6.59 7.20
N MET A 162 -21.48 -6.34 6.94
CA MET A 162 -20.78 -6.92 5.80
C MET A 162 -19.73 -7.83 6.40
N GLY A 163 -20.01 -9.12 6.36
CA GLY A 163 -19.16 -10.14 6.95
C GLY A 163 -17.74 -9.97 6.47
N ILE A 164 -16.81 -10.36 7.34
CA ILE A 164 -15.42 -10.57 6.98
C ILE A 164 -15.39 -11.33 5.64
N ASN A 165 -14.60 -10.89 4.65
CA ASN A 165 -14.40 -11.62 3.39
C ASN A 165 -14.23 -13.12 3.71
N LEU A 166 -14.69 -14.01 2.84
CA LEU A 166 -14.57 -15.47 2.93
C LEU A 166 -13.25 -15.92 3.58
N TYR A 167 -12.12 -15.29 3.21
CA TYR A 167 -10.79 -15.56 3.76
C TYR A 167 -10.38 -14.63 4.90
N GLY A 168 -11.01 -13.46 5.03
CA GLY A 168 -10.64 -12.53 6.07
C GLY A 168 -10.96 -13.01 7.50
N GLN A 169 -11.84 -14.01 7.65
CA GLN A 169 -12.22 -14.56 8.96
C GLN A 169 -11.05 -15.24 9.68
N TYR A 170 -10.03 -15.60 8.91
CA TYR A 170 -8.79 -16.20 9.37
C TYR A 170 -7.73 -15.17 9.73
N VAL A 171 -8.06 -13.88 9.61
CA VAL A 171 -7.19 -12.80 10.08
C VAL A 171 -7.28 -12.68 11.59
N PRO A 172 -6.14 -12.50 12.27
CA PRO A 172 -6.09 -12.49 13.71
C PRO A 172 -6.98 -11.42 14.33
N GLY A 173 -7.55 -11.71 15.50
CA GLY A 173 -8.50 -10.86 16.21
C GLY A 173 -8.09 -9.39 16.29
N PRO A 174 -6.89 -9.04 16.79
CA PRO A 174 -6.46 -7.65 16.88
C PRO A 174 -6.38 -6.93 15.52
N TRP A 175 -5.97 -7.61 14.46
CA TRP A 175 -5.90 -7.06 13.09
C TRP A 175 -7.30 -6.93 12.48
N ARG A 176 -8.13 -7.95 12.67
CA ARG A 176 -9.53 -8.00 12.26
C ARG A 176 -10.39 -6.95 12.97
N ASP A 177 -10.14 -6.72 14.26
CA ASP A 177 -10.97 -5.90 15.14
C ASP A 177 -10.53 -4.42 15.10
N ASN A 178 -9.24 -4.14 14.91
CA ASN A 178 -8.75 -2.76 14.76
C ASN A 178 -8.70 -2.29 13.31
N GLY A 179 -8.74 -3.21 12.35
CA GLY A 179 -8.92 -2.97 10.92
C GLY A 179 -7.77 -2.20 10.23
N SER A 180 -6.86 -1.61 10.99
CA SER A 180 -5.66 -0.94 10.50
C SER A 180 -4.59 -0.92 11.58
N THR A 181 -3.37 -1.34 11.25
CA THR A 181 -2.20 -1.25 12.15
C THR A 181 -1.68 0.18 12.31
N LEU A 182 -2.26 1.13 11.59
CA LEU A 182 -2.01 2.57 11.73
C LEU A 182 -2.71 3.16 12.96
N TYR A 183 -3.48 2.35 13.69
CA TYR A 183 -4.19 2.77 14.89
C TYR A 183 -3.24 3.42 15.90
N GLY A 184 -3.58 4.64 16.32
CA GLY A 184 -2.75 5.40 17.27
C GLY A 184 -1.62 6.20 16.64
N THR A 185 -1.41 6.16 15.31
CA THR A 185 -0.45 7.05 14.63
C THR A 185 -1.06 7.91 13.55
N ASP A 186 -2.24 7.57 13.04
CA ASP A 186 -2.98 8.33 12.02
C ASP A 186 -3.14 9.84 12.34
N HIS A 187 -3.27 10.19 13.61
CA HIS A 187 -3.41 11.56 14.09
C HIS A 187 -2.09 12.35 14.16
N LEU A 188 -0.95 11.69 13.97
CA LEU A 188 0.37 12.33 14.02
C LEU A 188 0.66 13.15 12.76
N ILE A 189 0.01 12.83 11.64
CA ILE A 189 0.17 13.54 10.37
C ILE A 189 -1.03 14.46 10.10
N PRO A 190 -0.84 15.56 9.35
CA PRO A 190 -1.94 16.45 8.99
C PRO A 190 -3.02 15.72 8.18
N ARG A 191 -4.29 16.02 8.45
CA ARG A 191 -5.37 15.60 7.58
C ARG A 191 -5.30 16.34 6.24
N ALA A 192 -5.51 15.61 5.14
CA ALA A 192 -5.61 16.17 3.81
C ALA A 192 -6.78 17.16 3.69
N LYS A 193 -6.65 18.11 2.76
CA LYS A 193 -7.54 19.22 2.46
C LYS A 193 -7.74 19.44 0.96
N GLN A 194 -7.14 18.61 0.10
CA GLN A 194 -7.32 18.64 -1.34
C GLN A 194 -8.81 18.73 -1.71
N GLU A 195 -9.15 19.50 -2.76
CA GLU A 195 -10.56 19.79 -3.08
C GLU A 195 -11.36 18.54 -3.50
N HIS A 196 -10.68 17.59 -4.12
CA HIS A 196 -11.19 16.26 -4.47
C HIS A 196 -11.22 15.30 -3.26
N TYR A 197 -10.65 15.71 -2.12
CA TYR A 197 -10.74 15.02 -0.82
C TYR A 197 -11.73 15.75 0.11
N ARG A 198 -12.94 15.19 0.28
CA ARG A 198 -13.99 15.82 1.12
C ARG A 198 -14.50 14.88 2.22
N TYR A 199 -13.62 14.42 3.10
CA TYR A 199 -14.05 13.66 4.27
C TYR A 199 -14.78 14.55 5.30
N GLN A 200 -16.09 14.32 5.53
CA GLN A 200 -16.88 14.97 6.59
C GLN A 200 -17.20 14.00 7.75
N GLY A 201 -16.18 13.39 8.36
CA GLY A 201 -16.36 12.37 9.41
C GLY A 201 -16.69 10.99 8.82
N ASN A 202 -17.33 10.09 9.58
CA ASN A 202 -17.72 8.72 9.13
C ASN A 202 -18.61 8.68 7.85
N ASN A 203 -18.86 9.82 7.23
CA ASN A 203 -19.64 10.00 6.01
C ASN A 203 -18.69 10.34 4.85
N GLY A 204 -17.87 9.37 4.42
CA GLY A 204 -17.03 9.51 3.24
C GLY A 204 -17.86 9.80 1.98
N VAL A 205 -17.28 10.52 1.02
CA VAL A 205 -17.94 10.85 -0.26
C VAL A 205 -17.90 9.65 -1.21
N SER A 206 -18.89 9.54 -2.09
CA SER A 206 -18.86 8.59 -3.20
C SER A 206 -17.74 8.91 -4.19
N PHE A 207 -16.99 7.89 -4.58
CA PHE A 207 -16.33 7.90 -5.88
C PHE A 207 -17.41 7.99 -6.97
N ASN A 208 -17.10 8.59 -8.13
CA ASN A 208 -17.97 8.47 -9.30
C ASN A 208 -18.16 6.97 -9.62
N PHE A 209 -19.33 6.63 -10.18
CA PHE A 209 -19.65 5.27 -10.59
C PHE A 209 -18.82 4.86 -11.81
N GLU A 210 -17.58 4.49 -11.56
CA GLU A 210 -16.63 3.98 -12.54
C GLU A 210 -15.87 2.84 -11.89
N LEU A 211 -15.69 1.74 -12.65
CA LEU A 211 -14.92 0.59 -12.21
C LEU A 211 -13.44 0.97 -12.18
N ALA A 212 -12.69 0.46 -11.21
CA ALA A 212 -11.28 0.81 -11.03
C ALA A 212 -10.47 0.51 -12.28
N GLU A 213 -10.71 -0.65 -12.91
CA GLU A 213 -10.06 -1.04 -14.15
C GLU A 213 -10.33 -0.08 -15.31
N ASP A 214 -11.53 0.52 -15.40
CA ASP A 214 -11.83 1.51 -16.45
C ASP A 214 -11.03 2.79 -16.24
N ILE A 215 -10.96 3.28 -15.00
CA ILE A 215 -10.18 4.47 -14.63
C ILE A 215 -8.68 4.22 -14.86
N ILE A 216 -8.19 3.03 -14.49
CA ILE A 216 -6.78 2.64 -14.69
C ILE A 216 -6.45 2.64 -16.18
N LEU A 217 -7.28 2.01 -17.01
CA LEU A 217 -7.05 1.92 -18.45
C LEU A 217 -7.15 3.30 -19.13
N GLU A 218 -8.12 4.14 -18.75
CA GLU A 218 -8.20 5.53 -19.22
C GLU A 218 -6.97 6.34 -18.78
N THR A 219 -6.52 6.17 -17.54
CA THR A 219 -5.30 6.82 -17.04
C THR A 219 -4.10 6.41 -17.88
N MET A 220 -3.90 5.10 -18.09
CA MET A 220 -2.83 4.55 -18.93
C MET A 220 -2.87 5.11 -20.36
N ASP A 221 -4.07 5.33 -20.92
CA ASP A 221 -4.21 5.88 -22.26
C ASP A 221 -3.75 7.33 -22.39
N ASN A 222 -3.81 8.09 -21.29
CA ASN A 222 -3.42 9.50 -21.24
C ASN A 222 -1.95 9.72 -20.80
N LEU A 223 -1.24 8.67 -20.38
CA LEU A 223 0.17 8.78 -19.98
C LEU A 223 1.11 8.81 -21.19
N GLU A 224 2.03 9.78 -21.20
CA GLU A 224 3.09 9.85 -22.21
C GLU A 224 4.19 8.80 -21.99
N GLN A 225 4.41 8.42 -20.73
CA GLN A 225 5.41 7.44 -20.31
C GLN A 225 4.74 6.13 -19.89
N ARG A 226 5.44 5.01 -20.11
CA ARG A 226 4.99 3.67 -19.71
C ARG A 226 4.99 3.56 -18.17
N PRO A 227 3.82 3.32 -17.52
CA PRO A 227 3.78 3.23 -16.07
C PRO A 227 4.36 1.95 -15.53
N VAL A 228 4.89 2.02 -14.31
CA VAL A 228 5.06 0.86 -13.43
C VAL A 228 3.70 0.56 -12.79
N VAL A 229 3.24 -0.67 -12.91
CA VAL A 229 2.10 -1.13 -12.11
C VAL A 229 2.65 -1.77 -10.84
N PHE A 230 2.29 -1.21 -9.70
CA PHE A 230 2.81 -1.63 -8.39
C PHE A 230 1.67 -2.22 -7.57
N ASN A 231 1.73 -3.50 -7.23
CA ASN A 231 0.65 -4.19 -6.51
C ASN A 231 1.12 -4.74 -5.15
N THR A 232 0.49 -4.29 -4.06
CA THR A 232 0.81 -4.74 -2.68
C THR A 232 -0.42 -5.25 -1.93
N GLY A 233 -1.54 -5.42 -2.63
CA GLY A 233 -2.78 -5.95 -2.05
C GLY A 233 -3.20 -7.24 -2.75
N LYS A 234 -4.47 -7.63 -2.56
CA LYS A 234 -5.07 -8.71 -3.34
C LYS A 234 -5.03 -8.40 -4.85
N LEU A 235 -4.97 -9.43 -5.67
CA LEU A 235 -4.75 -9.30 -7.12
C LEU A 235 -6.03 -9.06 -7.94
N THR A 236 -7.18 -8.85 -7.30
CA THR A 236 -8.48 -8.73 -7.98
C THR A 236 -8.52 -7.58 -8.99
N THR A 237 -8.17 -6.34 -8.61
CA THR A 237 -8.22 -5.23 -9.58
C THR A 237 -7.19 -5.41 -10.70
N LEU A 238 -6.01 -5.93 -10.38
CA LEU A 238 -4.97 -6.17 -11.39
C LEU A 238 -5.44 -7.21 -12.42
N ALA A 239 -6.02 -8.32 -11.98
CA ALA A 239 -6.60 -9.32 -12.86
C ALA A 239 -7.64 -8.70 -13.81
N ARG A 240 -8.51 -7.83 -13.29
CA ARG A 240 -9.53 -7.14 -14.10
C ARG A 240 -8.93 -6.19 -15.14
N VAL A 241 -7.91 -5.44 -14.75
CA VAL A 241 -7.17 -4.57 -15.68
C VAL A 241 -6.57 -5.41 -16.80
N LEU A 242 -5.86 -6.49 -16.47
CA LEU A 242 -5.21 -7.37 -17.45
C LEU A 242 -6.23 -8.07 -18.37
N GLY A 243 -7.37 -8.48 -17.83
CA GLY A 243 -8.44 -9.13 -18.60
C GLY A 243 -9.17 -8.21 -19.57
N LYS A 244 -9.29 -6.92 -19.21
CA LYS A 244 -10.03 -5.93 -19.98
C LYS A 244 -9.16 -5.14 -20.95
N ALA A 245 -7.87 -5.00 -20.65
CA ALA A 245 -6.91 -4.30 -21.48
C ALA A 245 -6.83 -4.92 -22.88
N ASN A 246 -6.72 -4.06 -23.90
CA ASN A 246 -6.33 -4.51 -25.24
C ASN A 246 -4.79 -4.63 -25.37
N GLU A 247 -4.31 -5.22 -26.47
CA GLU A 247 -2.87 -5.41 -26.73
C GLU A 247 -2.06 -4.10 -26.66
N GLU A 248 -2.62 -2.97 -27.11
CA GLU A 248 -1.96 -1.66 -27.07
C GLU A 248 -1.82 -1.14 -25.64
N GLN A 249 -2.87 -1.32 -24.81
CA GLN A 249 -2.85 -0.94 -23.40
C GLN A 249 -1.88 -1.82 -22.59
N LEU A 250 -1.85 -3.13 -22.83
CA LEU A 250 -0.89 -4.03 -22.18
C LEU A 250 0.55 -3.67 -22.53
N ALA A 251 0.83 -3.32 -23.79
CA ALA A 251 2.16 -2.88 -24.23
C ALA A 251 2.63 -1.56 -23.57
N LYS A 252 1.71 -0.75 -23.02
CA LYS A 252 2.05 0.46 -22.28
C LYS A 252 2.59 0.18 -20.88
N ILE A 253 2.34 -1.00 -20.29
CA ILE A 253 2.90 -1.34 -18.98
C ILE A 253 4.41 -1.50 -19.13
N ASP A 254 5.20 -0.75 -18.34
CA ASP A 254 6.67 -0.88 -18.35
C ASP A 254 7.07 -2.20 -17.70
N ARG A 255 6.66 -2.34 -16.44
CA ARG A 255 6.85 -3.52 -15.61
C ARG A 255 5.77 -3.59 -14.53
N VAL A 256 5.56 -4.79 -14.00
CA VAL A 256 4.75 -5.05 -12.81
C VAL A 256 5.67 -5.44 -11.66
N ILE A 257 5.49 -4.85 -10.50
CA ILE A 257 6.13 -5.29 -9.26
C ILE A 257 5.04 -5.62 -8.27
N MET A 258 5.09 -6.82 -7.70
CA MET A 258 4.01 -7.32 -6.86
C MET A 258 4.52 -8.01 -5.61
N MET A 259 3.93 -7.68 -4.45
CA MET A 259 4.16 -8.40 -3.20
C MET A 259 3.13 -9.52 -3.08
N GLY A 260 3.62 -10.75 -2.95
CA GLY A 260 2.74 -11.89 -2.68
C GLY A 260 3.39 -13.24 -2.94
N GLY A 261 2.71 -14.29 -2.47
CA GLY A 261 3.16 -15.67 -2.61
C GLY A 261 4.32 -16.07 -1.69
N GLY A 262 4.65 -17.35 -1.71
CA GLY A 262 5.73 -17.96 -0.95
C GLY A 262 5.95 -19.42 -1.32
N PHE A 263 7.20 -19.84 -1.33
CA PHE A 263 7.61 -21.09 -1.96
C PHE A 263 8.30 -22.02 -0.99
N GLU A 264 7.66 -23.15 -0.76
CA GLU A 264 8.19 -24.31 -0.04
C GLU A 264 9.45 -24.85 -0.73
N ASN A 265 10.41 -25.34 0.05
CA ASN A 265 11.69 -25.90 -0.41
C ASN A 265 12.68 -24.89 -1.04
N TYR A 266 12.39 -23.60 -0.93
CA TYR A 266 13.31 -22.52 -1.26
C TYR A 266 13.64 -21.73 0.00
N GLU A 267 14.84 -21.17 0.09
CA GLU A 267 15.25 -20.38 1.26
C GLU A 267 14.26 -19.23 1.53
N PRO A 268 13.93 -18.93 2.80
CA PRO A 268 14.33 -19.61 4.04
C PRO A 268 13.39 -20.77 4.44
N PHE A 269 12.47 -21.21 3.59
CA PHE A 269 11.49 -22.29 3.87
C PHE A 269 11.99 -23.66 3.39
N THR A 270 13.21 -24.02 3.79
CA THR A 270 13.81 -25.35 3.52
C THR A 270 13.88 -26.18 4.79
N GLU A 271 13.96 -27.52 4.68
CA GLU A 271 14.12 -28.40 5.85
C GLU A 271 15.33 -28.06 6.72
N ASN A 272 16.35 -27.44 6.12
CA ASN A 272 17.61 -27.07 6.78
C ASN A 272 17.60 -25.64 7.33
N HIS A 273 16.67 -24.80 6.86
CA HIS A 273 16.60 -23.42 7.28
C HIS A 273 15.53 -23.26 8.34
N GLU A 274 15.96 -22.58 9.39
CA GLU A 274 15.26 -22.48 10.62
C GLU A 274 14.19 -21.34 10.53
N ALA A 275 13.20 -21.43 9.62
CA ALA A 275 12.12 -20.44 9.47
C ALA A 275 11.06 -20.51 10.59
N ALA A 276 10.53 -19.37 11.04
CA ALA A 276 9.82 -19.28 12.31
C ALA A 276 8.30 -19.52 12.21
N CYS A 277 7.77 -20.62 12.76
CA CYS A 277 6.53 -20.59 13.54
C CYS A 277 6.90 -20.57 15.02
N PHE A 278 7.04 -19.38 15.62
CA PHE A 278 7.34 -19.22 17.06
C PHE A 278 8.48 -20.10 17.63
N GLY A 279 9.43 -20.54 16.78
CA GLY A 279 10.53 -21.44 17.17
C GLY A 279 10.38 -22.92 16.81
N ASP A 280 9.24 -23.41 16.29
CA ASP A 280 9.12 -24.70 15.58
C ASP A 280 9.07 -24.45 14.07
N LYS A 281 10.03 -25.03 13.38
CA LYS A 281 10.50 -24.55 12.07
C LYS A 281 10.22 -25.54 10.96
N SER A 282 9.64 -26.68 11.33
CA SER A 282 9.19 -27.75 10.44
C SER A 282 7.81 -27.49 9.82
N ARG A 283 7.16 -26.35 10.14
CA ARG A 283 5.74 -26.12 9.83
C ARG A 283 5.43 -24.94 8.91
N ASN A 284 6.31 -23.94 8.73
CA ASN A 284 6.04 -22.87 7.76
C ASN A 284 6.65 -23.23 6.39
N LEU A 285 5.79 -23.31 5.37
CA LEU A 285 6.09 -23.81 4.03
C LEU A 285 5.93 -22.72 2.97
N GLY A 286 6.10 -21.45 3.36
CA GLY A 286 6.01 -20.28 2.48
C GLY A 286 4.94 -19.27 2.88
N GLY A 287 4.04 -19.60 3.81
CA GLY A 287 2.94 -18.71 4.19
C GLY A 287 3.31 -17.60 5.19
N ASN A 288 2.46 -16.57 5.28
CA ASN A 288 2.57 -15.49 6.27
C ASN A 288 1.29 -15.28 7.12
N ILE A 289 0.27 -16.13 6.96
CA ILE A 289 -1.01 -16.02 7.66
C ILE A 289 -0.90 -16.45 9.14
N PHE A 290 0.16 -17.16 9.53
CA PHE A 290 0.50 -17.53 10.92
C PHE A 290 1.08 -16.44 11.78
N SER A 291 1.31 -15.27 11.21
CA SER A 291 2.14 -14.26 11.86
C SER A 291 1.55 -13.79 13.21
N HIS A 292 0.37 -14.27 13.64
CA HIS A 292 -0.20 -14.00 14.95
C HIS A 292 -0.32 -15.23 15.88
N PRO A 293 0.07 -15.12 17.17
CA PRO A 293 0.16 -16.24 18.12
C PRO A 293 -1.18 -16.80 18.59
N SER A 294 -2.31 -16.22 18.17
CA SER A 294 -3.65 -16.76 18.43
C SER A 294 -3.91 -18.07 17.66
N PHE A 295 -3.19 -18.27 16.55
CA PHE A 295 -3.16 -19.51 15.79
C PHE A 295 -1.90 -20.25 16.24
N GLY A 296 -2.04 -21.11 17.25
CA GLY A 296 -0.89 -21.87 17.77
C GLY A 296 -0.24 -22.72 16.67
N CYS A 297 1.06 -23.02 16.79
CA CYS A 297 1.75 -23.86 15.80
C CYS A 297 1.17 -25.28 15.65
N ASP A 298 0.28 -25.70 16.55
CA ASP A 298 -0.40 -27.01 16.57
C ASP A 298 -1.56 -27.17 15.59
N SER A 299 -1.90 -26.12 14.83
CA SER A 299 -2.80 -26.25 13.69
C SER A 299 -2.02 -26.27 12.37
N ASP A 300 -2.33 -27.23 11.49
CA ASP A 300 -1.90 -27.27 10.07
C ASP A 300 -2.49 -26.10 9.25
N PHE A 301 -3.11 -25.14 9.91
CA PHE A 301 -3.86 -24.06 9.32
C PHE A 301 -2.91 -23.05 8.67
N SER A 302 -2.83 -23.05 7.34
CA SER A 302 -2.34 -21.94 6.49
C SER A 302 -0.84 -21.90 6.12
N THR A 303 -0.12 -23.04 6.16
CA THR A 303 1.37 -23.18 6.06
C THR A 303 1.95 -22.68 4.76
N HIS A 304 1.09 -22.57 3.77
CA HIS A 304 1.45 -22.40 2.37
C HIS A 304 0.99 -21.07 1.78
N GLN A 305 0.09 -20.38 2.47
CA GLN A 305 -0.63 -19.25 1.92
C GLN A 305 0.03 -17.95 2.32
N GLU A 306 0.31 -17.14 1.32
CA GLU A 306 0.56 -15.73 1.50
C GLU A 306 -0.76 -14.97 1.42
N PHE A 307 -0.90 -13.95 2.25
CA PHE A 307 -2.11 -13.20 2.49
C PHE A 307 -2.74 -12.55 1.25
N ASN A 308 -1.96 -11.81 0.45
CA ASN A 308 -2.45 -11.16 -0.77
C ASN A 308 -2.95 -12.17 -1.80
N ILE A 309 -2.29 -13.32 -1.91
CA ILE A 309 -2.75 -14.42 -2.75
C ILE A 309 -4.01 -15.08 -2.19
N LEU A 310 -4.05 -15.35 -0.88
CA LEU A 310 -5.21 -16.01 -0.27
C LEU A 310 -6.49 -15.19 -0.40
N LEU A 311 -6.40 -13.86 -0.37
CA LEU A 311 -7.58 -13.01 -0.44
C LEU A 311 -8.36 -13.17 -1.75
N ASP A 312 -7.71 -13.56 -2.85
CA ASP A 312 -8.36 -13.92 -4.12
C ASP A 312 -7.47 -14.87 -4.96
N PRO A 313 -7.44 -16.18 -4.62
CA PRO A 313 -6.55 -17.15 -5.26
C PRO A 313 -6.79 -17.31 -6.76
N LEU A 314 -8.05 -17.11 -7.18
CA LEU A 314 -8.44 -17.18 -8.58
C LEU A 314 -7.90 -16.01 -9.38
N SER A 315 -8.10 -14.78 -8.90
CA SER A 315 -7.51 -13.61 -9.54
C SER A 315 -5.99 -13.64 -9.52
N ALA A 316 -5.39 -14.25 -8.50
CA ALA A 316 -3.95 -14.46 -8.43
C ALA A 316 -3.42 -15.38 -9.53
N GLN A 317 -4.00 -16.58 -9.69
CA GLN A 317 -3.65 -17.50 -10.79
C GLN A 317 -3.78 -16.80 -12.14
N TRP A 318 -4.91 -16.13 -12.35
CA TRP A 318 -5.22 -15.49 -13.62
C TRP A 318 -4.27 -14.32 -13.94
N THR A 319 -3.87 -13.57 -12.91
CA THR A 319 -2.86 -12.51 -13.04
C THR A 319 -1.52 -13.09 -13.48
N PHE A 320 -1.03 -14.16 -12.84
CA PHE A 320 0.24 -14.78 -13.24
C PHE A 320 0.20 -15.30 -14.68
N ASP A 321 -0.88 -15.98 -15.06
CA ASP A 321 -1.08 -16.46 -16.42
C ASP A 321 -1.07 -15.31 -17.42
N ALA A 322 -1.87 -14.26 -17.17
CA ALA A 322 -1.97 -13.11 -18.07
C ALA A 322 -0.65 -12.34 -18.22
N LEU A 323 0.12 -12.17 -17.13
CA LEU A 323 1.43 -11.50 -17.18
C LEU A 323 2.42 -12.29 -18.04
N SER A 324 2.47 -13.62 -17.87
CA SER A 324 3.31 -14.51 -18.67
C SER A 324 2.89 -14.56 -20.14
N GLU A 325 1.59 -14.75 -20.41
CA GLU A 325 1.04 -14.81 -21.77
C GLU A 325 1.29 -13.52 -22.56
N ASN A 326 1.23 -12.36 -21.90
CA ASN A 326 1.42 -11.05 -22.52
C ASN A 326 2.86 -10.53 -22.45
N SER A 327 3.82 -11.33 -21.98
CA SER A 327 5.25 -10.96 -21.92
C SER A 327 5.54 -9.68 -21.14
N ILE A 328 4.77 -9.42 -20.07
CA ILE A 328 4.94 -8.20 -19.27
C ILE A 328 6.07 -8.42 -18.27
N GLU A 329 7.09 -7.55 -18.30
CA GLU A 329 8.21 -7.63 -17.35
C GLU A 329 7.66 -7.58 -15.92
N THR A 330 7.86 -8.65 -15.16
CA THR A 330 7.22 -8.82 -13.84
C THR A 330 8.27 -9.18 -12.79
N TYR A 331 8.16 -8.58 -11.62
CA TYR A 331 8.92 -8.91 -10.42
C TYR A 331 7.97 -9.32 -9.30
N LEU A 332 7.92 -10.61 -9.00
CA LEU A 332 7.20 -11.14 -7.85
C LEU A 332 8.12 -11.11 -6.62
N VAL A 333 7.65 -10.50 -5.55
CA VAL A 333 8.34 -10.39 -4.26
C VAL A 333 7.64 -11.33 -3.26
N PRO A 334 8.07 -12.61 -3.19
CA PRO A 334 7.48 -13.59 -2.28
C PRO A 334 7.99 -13.42 -0.85
N THR A 335 7.30 -14.08 0.08
CA THR A 335 7.72 -14.19 1.49
C THR A 335 9.15 -14.73 1.65
N ASN A 336 9.65 -15.51 0.68
CA ASN A 336 11.04 -15.98 0.65
C ASN A 336 12.04 -14.81 0.76
N SER A 337 11.81 -13.74 0.02
CA SER A 337 12.68 -12.56 0.04
C SER A 337 12.48 -11.67 1.27
N THR A 338 11.29 -11.71 1.88
CA THR A 338 10.90 -10.76 2.93
C THR A 338 11.00 -11.34 4.34
N ASP A 339 10.98 -12.67 4.51
CA ASP A 339 10.93 -13.29 5.85
C ASP A 339 12.18 -13.01 6.69
N MET A 340 13.33 -12.80 6.06
CA MET A 340 14.54 -12.42 6.79
C MET A 340 14.72 -10.89 6.88
N ALA A 341 13.89 -10.11 6.18
CA ALA A 341 13.84 -8.65 6.25
C ALA A 341 13.05 -8.17 7.48
N LYS A 342 13.58 -8.45 8.67
CA LYS A 342 12.96 -8.15 9.96
C LYS A 342 13.16 -6.70 10.39
N ILE A 343 12.16 -6.17 11.08
CA ILE A 343 12.28 -4.91 11.81
C ILE A 343 13.01 -5.16 13.12
N GLN A 344 14.04 -4.36 13.39
CA GLN A 344 14.83 -4.48 14.61
C GLN A 344 14.61 -3.25 15.50
N GLY A 345 14.79 -3.39 16.82
CA GLY A 345 14.77 -2.25 17.73
C GLY A 345 15.75 -1.14 17.32
N SER A 346 16.92 -1.52 16.80
CA SER A 346 17.91 -0.60 16.21
C SER A 346 17.38 0.17 15.00
N THR A 347 16.44 -0.39 14.23
CA THR A 347 15.78 0.28 13.10
C THR A 347 14.93 1.45 13.60
N ILE A 348 14.14 1.20 14.64
CA ILE A 348 13.27 2.20 15.27
C ILE A 348 14.11 3.34 15.85
N GLU A 349 15.21 3.01 16.53
CA GLU A 349 16.15 3.97 17.08
C GLU A 349 16.84 4.79 16.00
N ALA A 350 17.32 4.14 14.93
CA ALA A 350 17.97 4.81 13.81
C ALA A 350 17.03 5.80 13.11
N LEU A 351 15.75 5.47 12.93
CA LEU A 351 14.76 6.40 12.40
C LEU A 351 14.52 7.61 13.32
N ALA A 352 14.69 7.43 14.64
CA ALA A 352 14.44 8.44 15.66
C ALA A 352 15.62 9.39 15.95
N GLU A 353 16.78 9.15 15.35
CA GLU A 353 17.98 9.90 15.70
C GLU A 353 17.89 11.41 15.40
N ARG A 354 18.82 12.17 16.00
CA ARG A 354 18.90 13.62 15.83
C ARG A 354 18.89 14.01 14.35
N ARG A 355 18.08 15.04 14.04
CA ARG A 355 17.88 15.61 12.69
C ARG A 355 17.03 14.75 11.73
N ALA A 356 16.40 13.69 12.23
CA ALA A 356 15.36 12.96 11.51
C ALA A 356 14.29 13.91 10.93
N THR A 357 13.78 13.52 9.77
CA THR A 357 12.66 14.18 9.09
C THR A 357 11.34 13.83 9.79
N PRO A 358 10.25 14.59 9.56
CA PRO A 358 8.97 14.27 10.16
C PRO A 358 8.46 12.86 9.80
N GLU A 359 8.68 12.40 8.58
CA GLU A 359 8.31 11.06 8.11
C GLU A 359 9.17 9.94 8.68
N ALA A 360 10.47 10.16 8.93
CA ALA A 360 11.29 9.22 9.69
C ALA A 360 10.79 9.10 11.14
N CYS A 361 10.43 10.24 11.76
CA CYS A 361 9.87 10.27 13.10
C CYS A 361 8.48 9.64 13.22
N TYR A 362 7.66 9.80 12.19
CA TYR A 362 6.37 9.12 12.06
C TYR A 362 6.58 7.61 11.95
N THR A 363 7.45 7.17 11.04
CA THR A 363 7.75 5.76 10.83
C THR A 363 8.30 5.10 12.10
N SER A 364 9.23 5.76 12.80
CA SER A 364 9.73 5.28 14.10
C SER A 364 8.61 5.08 15.13
N GLN A 365 7.67 6.03 15.22
CA GLN A 365 6.53 5.93 16.13
C GLN A 365 5.55 4.84 15.70
N LEU A 366 5.26 4.72 14.39
CA LEU A 366 4.44 3.66 13.83
C LEU A 366 5.01 2.28 14.15
N LEU A 367 6.29 2.05 13.86
CA LEU A 367 6.96 0.78 14.19
C LEU A 367 7.00 0.53 15.70
N SER A 368 7.17 1.58 16.53
CA SER A 368 7.08 1.43 17.98
C SER A 368 5.69 1.01 18.44
N SER A 369 4.63 1.60 17.87
CA SER A 369 3.25 1.25 18.19
C SER A 369 2.91 -0.18 17.77
N ILE A 370 3.43 -0.64 16.63
CA ILE A 370 3.23 -2.04 16.18
C ILE A 370 3.99 -2.99 17.10
N ARG A 371 5.21 -2.65 17.51
CA ARG A 371 5.97 -3.43 18.50
C ARG A 371 5.18 -3.62 19.79
N GLU A 372 4.55 -2.56 20.28
CA GLU A 372 3.72 -2.61 21.49
C GLU A 372 2.42 -3.37 21.27
N PHE A 373 1.77 -3.15 20.12
CA PHE A 373 0.51 -3.79 19.73
C PHE A 373 0.68 -5.30 19.62
N GLU A 374 1.55 -5.77 18.73
CA GLU A 374 1.85 -7.20 18.56
C GLU A 374 2.46 -7.79 19.83
N GLY A 375 3.27 -7.02 20.56
CA GLY A 375 3.84 -7.43 21.84
C GLY A 375 2.80 -7.77 22.91
N GLY A 376 1.62 -7.13 22.85
CA GLY A 376 0.48 -7.46 23.71
C GLY A 376 0.05 -8.92 23.58
N ASP A 377 0.11 -9.47 22.37
CA ASP A 377 -0.22 -10.86 22.08
C ASP A 377 0.88 -11.85 22.52
N PHE A 378 2.08 -11.34 22.83
CA PHE A 378 3.22 -12.11 23.38
C PHE A 378 3.47 -11.83 24.86
N GLN A 379 2.41 -11.76 25.66
CA GLN A 379 2.51 -11.50 27.11
C GLN A 379 3.24 -10.18 27.43
N GLY A 380 3.18 -9.19 26.54
CA GLY A 380 3.89 -7.91 26.64
C GLY A 380 5.30 -7.91 26.05
N ASN A 381 5.74 -8.96 25.35
CA ASN A 381 7.07 -9.04 24.76
C ASN A 381 7.10 -8.55 23.31
N GLY A 382 7.08 -7.22 23.13
CA GLY A 382 7.14 -6.61 21.80
C GLY A 382 8.43 -6.87 21.01
N ASP A 383 9.55 -7.13 21.68
CA ASP A 383 10.80 -7.49 20.99
C ASP A 383 10.70 -8.85 20.31
N PHE A 384 10.08 -9.81 20.98
CA PHE A 384 9.79 -11.09 20.34
C PHE A 384 8.85 -10.93 19.14
N ALA A 385 7.84 -10.06 19.23
CA ALA A 385 6.96 -9.79 18.10
C ALA A 385 7.72 -9.22 16.88
N MET A 386 8.61 -8.25 17.11
CA MET A 386 9.46 -7.69 16.05
C MET A 386 10.37 -8.74 15.41
N ASP A 387 10.98 -9.60 16.22
CA ASP A 387 11.90 -10.62 15.72
C ASP A 387 11.18 -11.84 15.08
N ALA A 388 9.97 -12.17 15.53
CA ALA A 388 9.27 -13.38 15.13
C ALA A 388 8.25 -13.14 14.01
N VAL A 389 7.57 -11.99 14.00
CA VAL A 389 6.34 -11.77 13.22
C VAL A 389 6.51 -10.71 12.14
N ILE A 390 7.10 -9.58 12.49
CA ILE A 390 6.97 -8.37 11.67
C ILE A 390 8.11 -8.32 10.64
N ARG A 391 7.75 -8.15 9.37
CA ARG A 391 8.69 -8.04 8.25
C ARG A 391 8.50 -6.74 7.49
N LEU A 392 9.41 -6.48 6.57
CA LEU A 392 9.39 -5.31 5.69
C LEU A 392 8.66 -5.62 4.37
N TRP A 393 7.53 -6.37 4.34
CA TRP A 393 6.92 -6.92 3.11
C TRP A 393 6.78 -5.91 1.95
N ASP A 394 5.80 -5.02 2.02
CA ASP A 394 5.55 -4.03 0.94
C ASP A 394 6.69 -3.00 0.82
N ILE A 395 7.42 -2.81 1.91
CA ILE A 395 8.62 -1.96 1.95
C ILE A 395 9.72 -2.57 1.06
N ILE A 396 9.92 -3.89 1.09
CA ILE A 396 10.86 -4.58 0.19
C ILE A 396 10.37 -4.44 -1.24
N ALA A 397 9.08 -4.63 -1.54
CA ALA A 397 8.57 -4.42 -2.88
C ALA A 397 8.85 -2.99 -3.38
N ALA A 398 8.66 -1.97 -2.53
CA ALA A 398 9.02 -0.60 -2.88
C ALA A 398 10.53 -0.43 -3.08
N LEU A 399 11.36 -1.11 -2.29
CA LEU A 399 12.82 -1.07 -2.45
C LEU A 399 13.32 -1.84 -3.68
N VAL A 400 12.62 -2.86 -4.15
CA VAL A 400 12.88 -3.50 -5.46
C VAL A 400 12.74 -2.48 -6.59
N LEU A 401 11.76 -1.58 -6.50
CA LEU A 401 11.60 -0.47 -7.45
C LEU A 401 12.66 0.63 -7.27
N LEU A 402 12.95 1.00 -6.02
CA LEU A 402 13.73 2.19 -5.70
C LEU A 402 15.24 1.95 -5.70
N GLU A 403 15.66 0.76 -5.27
CA GLU A 403 17.04 0.42 -4.91
C GLU A 403 17.47 -0.98 -5.41
N PRO A 404 17.12 -1.41 -6.64
CA PRO A 404 17.33 -2.79 -7.08
C PRO A 404 18.80 -3.25 -7.00
N GLU A 405 19.75 -2.35 -7.29
CA GLU A 405 21.19 -2.64 -7.20
C GLU A 405 21.66 -2.83 -5.74
N THR A 406 21.14 -2.02 -4.82
CA THR A 406 21.47 -2.07 -3.39
C THR A 406 20.94 -3.35 -2.74
N LEU A 407 19.85 -3.91 -3.27
CA LEU A 407 19.21 -5.09 -2.73
C LEU A 407 19.93 -6.39 -3.07
N GLU A 408 20.90 -6.38 -4.01
CA GLU A 408 21.62 -7.57 -4.46
C GLU A 408 20.66 -8.73 -4.80
N MET A 409 19.59 -8.41 -5.54
CA MET A 409 18.47 -9.33 -5.78
C MET A 409 18.91 -10.61 -6.50
N GLU A 410 18.48 -11.76 -5.95
CA GLU A 410 18.52 -13.04 -6.64
C GLU A 410 17.22 -13.23 -7.41
N LEU A 411 17.29 -13.06 -8.74
CA LEU A 411 16.15 -13.19 -9.64
C LEU A 411 16.15 -14.58 -10.28
N VAL A 412 15.04 -15.31 -10.12
CA VAL A 412 14.84 -16.61 -10.76
C VAL A 412 13.59 -16.55 -11.63
N PRO A 413 13.70 -16.74 -12.95
CA PRO A 413 12.53 -16.79 -13.81
C PRO A 413 11.76 -18.11 -13.59
N GLY A 414 10.44 -18.04 -13.40
CA GLY A 414 9.63 -19.25 -13.40
C GLY A 414 8.13 -19.01 -13.49
N TYR A 415 7.39 -20.11 -13.51
CA TYR A 415 5.94 -20.16 -13.56
C TYR A 415 5.38 -20.31 -12.16
N ILE A 416 4.30 -19.58 -11.88
CA ILE A 416 3.60 -19.64 -10.61
C ILE A 416 2.25 -20.31 -10.86
N THR A 417 1.93 -21.30 -10.05
CA THR A 417 0.55 -21.80 -9.93
C THR A 417 0.01 -21.50 -8.55
N VAL A 418 -1.30 -21.31 -8.46
CA VAL A 418 -2.02 -21.05 -7.23
C VAL A 418 -3.08 -22.11 -7.07
N ASP A 419 -3.08 -22.81 -5.94
CA ASP A 419 -4.10 -23.81 -5.62
C ASP A 419 -5.46 -23.12 -5.47
N GLN A 420 -6.45 -23.63 -6.18
CA GLN A 420 -7.78 -23.03 -6.31
C GLN A 420 -8.78 -23.69 -5.36
N LEU A 421 -9.77 -22.91 -4.91
CA LEU A 421 -10.82 -23.45 -4.07
C LEU A 421 -11.64 -24.51 -4.83
N ASP A 422 -11.72 -25.72 -4.29
CA ASP A 422 -12.52 -26.78 -4.91
C ASP A 422 -14.02 -26.41 -4.93
N THR A 423 -14.64 -26.60 -6.10
CA THR A 423 -16.08 -26.46 -6.36
C THR A 423 -16.99 -27.22 -5.39
N GLY A 424 -16.47 -28.22 -4.69
CA GLY A 424 -17.18 -28.99 -3.66
C GLY A 424 -17.47 -28.22 -2.37
N LEU A 425 -16.95 -27.00 -2.16
CA LEU A 425 -17.14 -26.25 -0.91
C LEU A 425 -18.61 -26.09 -0.54
N ALA A 426 -19.46 -25.70 -1.49
CA ALA A 426 -20.88 -25.42 -1.24
C ALA A 426 -21.67 -26.63 -0.73
N ASP A 427 -21.24 -27.85 -1.10
CA ASP A 427 -21.85 -29.12 -0.70
C ASP A 427 -21.13 -29.79 0.49
N SER A 428 -20.06 -29.16 1.00
CA SER A 428 -19.26 -29.69 2.10
C SER A 428 -19.97 -29.57 3.46
N THR A 429 -19.42 -30.22 4.49
CA THR A 429 -19.88 -30.04 5.88
C THR A 429 -19.55 -28.67 6.46
N THR A 430 -18.74 -27.87 5.76
CA THR A 430 -18.21 -26.57 6.19
C THR A 430 -18.32 -25.53 5.06
N PRO A 431 -19.53 -25.25 4.53
CA PRO A 431 -19.73 -24.52 3.27
C PRO A 431 -19.40 -23.01 3.32
N TYR A 432 -18.94 -22.51 4.46
CA TYR A 432 -18.50 -21.13 4.68
C TYR A 432 -17.09 -21.04 5.27
N ASP A 433 -16.37 -22.17 5.28
CA ASP A 433 -15.03 -22.29 5.86
C ASP A 433 -14.14 -22.99 4.81
N PRO A 434 -13.66 -22.23 3.81
CA PRO A 434 -12.87 -22.76 2.70
C PRO A 434 -11.58 -23.41 3.16
N ILE A 435 -10.95 -22.92 4.24
CA ILE A 435 -9.65 -23.44 4.68
C ILE A 435 -9.80 -24.79 5.39
N THR A 436 -10.85 -24.98 6.20
CA THR A 436 -11.12 -26.31 6.78
C THR A 436 -11.48 -27.32 5.70
N PHE A 437 -12.12 -26.87 4.62
CA PHE A 437 -12.49 -27.71 3.49
C PHE A 437 -11.29 -28.05 2.60
N ASP A 438 -10.49 -27.06 2.23
CA ASP A 438 -9.28 -27.16 1.42
C ASP A 438 -8.16 -26.32 2.08
N PRO A 439 -7.25 -26.95 2.84
CA PRO A 439 -6.19 -26.23 3.54
C PRO A 439 -5.07 -25.75 2.60
N THR A 440 -5.12 -26.12 1.31
CA THR A 440 -4.12 -25.75 0.31
C THR A 440 -4.55 -24.60 -0.58
N VAL A 441 -5.83 -24.22 -0.61
CA VAL A 441 -6.30 -23.05 -1.37
C VAL A 441 -5.44 -21.81 -1.12
N GLY A 442 -5.04 -21.12 -2.19
CA GLY A 442 -4.12 -19.98 -2.14
C GLY A 442 -2.64 -20.33 -1.98
N LYS A 443 -2.26 -21.61 -1.88
CA LYS A 443 -0.86 -22.05 -1.94
C LYS A 443 -0.26 -21.67 -3.28
N THR A 444 0.90 -21.02 -3.26
CA THR A 444 1.68 -20.78 -4.47
C THR A 444 2.72 -21.87 -4.67
N THR A 445 2.80 -22.41 -5.88
CA THR A 445 3.86 -23.34 -6.30
C THR A 445 4.71 -22.68 -7.37
N PHE A 446 6.03 -22.76 -7.21
CA PHE A 446 7.00 -22.24 -8.17
C PHE A 446 7.63 -23.36 -8.98
N THR A 447 7.70 -23.17 -10.29
CA THR A 447 8.46 -24.04 -11.21
C THR A 447 9.42 -23.17 -12.02
N GLU A 448 10.72 -23.39 -11.84
CA GLU A 448 11.74 -22.71 -12.64
C GLU A 448 11.51 -22.93 -14.14
N ALA A 449 11.66 -21.88 -14.94
CA ALA A 449 11.46 -21.96 -16.38
C ALA A 449 12.76 -22.33 -17.10
N ASP A 450 12.74 -23.43 -17.85
CA ASP A 450 13.84 -23.79 -18.76
C ASP A 450 13.83 -22.93 -20.04
N GLU A 451 12.64 -22.60 -20.54
CA GLU A 451 12.38 -21.72 -21.71
C GLU A 451 11.01 -21.03 -21.55
N GLY A 452 10.82 -19.85 -22.16
CA GLY A 452 9.54 -19.11 -22.18
C GLY A 452 9.52 -17.79 -21.40
N LEU A 453 8.34 -17.16 -21.34
CA LEU A 453 8.13 -15.82 -20.79
C LEU A 453 7.60 -15.92 -19.35
N ALA A 454 8.53 -16.19 -18.45
CA ALA A 454 8.26 -16.43 -17.04
C ALA A 454 8.27 -15.13 -16.22
N VAL A 455 7.63 -15.12 -15.05
CA VAL A 455 7.77 -14.00 -14.10
C VAL A 455 9.15 -14.05 -13.46
N ASN A 456 9.78 -12.89 -13.19
CA ASN A 456 11.01 -12.86 -12.40
C ASN A 456 10.63 -12.92 -10.92
N VAL A 457 11.02 -13.99 -10.25
CA VAL A 457 10.80 -14.14 -8.82
C VAL A 457 12.03 -13.63 -8.07
N VAL A 458 11.83 -12.69 -7.16
CA VAL A 458 12.87 -12.20 -6.26
C VAL A 458 13.03 -13.24 -5.14
N MET A 459 13.91 -14.21 -5.30
CA MET A 459 14.07 -15.32 -4.34
C MET A 459 14.90 -14.92 -3.12
N GLY A 460 15.79 -13.95 -3.27
CA GLY A 460 16.67 -13.49 -2.22
C GLY A 460 17.04 -12.02 -2.37
N ILE A 461 17.36 -11.38 -1.24
CA ILE A 461 17.85 -9.99 -1.17
C ILE A 461 18.86 -9.85 -0.02
N ASN A 462 19.64 -8.78 -0.06
CA ASN A 462 20.44 -8.32 1.08
C ASN A 462 19.56 -7.55 2.08
N HIS A 463 19.07 -8.24 3.11
CA HIS A 463 18.12 -7.69 4.08
C HIS A 463 18.68 -6.51 4.91
N ASP A 464 19.98 -6.52 5.21
CA ASP A 464 20.64 -5.43 5.96
C ASP A 464 20.80 -4.18 5.10
N ALA A 465 21.13 -4.36 3.81
CA ALA A 465 21.17 -3.27 2.84
C ALA A 465 19.76 -2.68 2.62
N ALA A 466 18.73 -3.52 2.51
CA ALA A 466 17.35 -3.06 2.37
C ALA A 466 16.89 -2.22 3.59
N ARG A 467 17.17 -2.69 4.82
CA ARG A 467 16.87 -1.93 6.04
C ARG A 467 17.61 -0.60 6.09
N SER A 468 18.90 -0.60 5.70
CA SER A 468 19.72 0.62 5.67
C SER A 468 19.18 1.62 4.65
N ALA A 469 18.85 1.15 3.44
CA ALA A 469 18.25 1.95 2.37
C ALA A 469 16.92 2.58 2.81
N MET A 470 16.03 1.81 3.45
CA MET A 470 14.79 2.34 4.02
C MET A 470 15.07 3.49 5.01
N ILE A 471 15.98 3.29 5.96
CA ILE A 471 16.32 4.31 6.97
C ILE A 471 16.89 5.57 6.30
N GLU A 472 17.82 5.41 5.37
CA GLU A 472 18.46 6.51 4.66
C GLU A 472 17.45 7.35 3.88
N ARG A 473 16.56 6.71 3.12
CA ARG A 473 15.54 7.39 2.31
C ARG A 473 14.49 8.09 3.17
N LEU A 474 14.06 7.48 4.27
CA LEU A 474 13.14 8.13 5.21
C LEU A 474 13.79 9.36 5.84
N ARG A 475 15.08 9.30 6.18
CA ARG A 475 15.83 10.40 6.80
C ARG A 475 16.36 11.44 5.82
N ASP A 476 16.36 11.15 4.52
CA ASP A 476 16.73 12.13 3.50
C ASP A 476 15.76 13.32 3.54
N ARG A 477 16.32 14.53 3.50
CA ARG A 477 15.57 15.78 3.52
C ARG A 477 14.97 16.15 2.16
N PHE A 478 15.41 15.51 1.09
CA PHE A 478 14.81 15.69 -0.22
C PHE A 478 13.34 15.24 -0.18
N ASN A 479 12.43 16.12 -0.62
CA ASN A 479 10.97 15.96 -0.49
C ASN A 479 10.46 15.62 0.92
N ALA A 480 11.24 15.94 1.98
CA ALA A 480 10.79 15.70 3.34
C ALA A 480 9.59 16.57 3.69
N ALA A 481 8.69 16.02 4.51
CA ALA A 481 7.52 16.75 4.92
C ALA A 481 7.90 18.02 5.70
N ARG A 482 7.14 19.10 5.50
CA ARG A 482 7.44 20.40 6.13
C ARG A 482 7.01 20.51 7.59
N LYS A 483 6.11 19.64 8.02
CA LYS A 483 5.48 19.60 9.35
C LYS A 483 5.25 18.14 9.72
N GLY A 484 4.80 17.84 10.94
CA GLY A 484 4.52 16.48 11.38
C GLY A 484 5.17 16.17 12.72
N PRO A 485 5.21 14.90 13.12
CA PRO A 485 5.78 14.51 14.40
C PRO A 485 7.28 14.85 14.44
N ARG A 486 7.76 15.09 15.65
CA ARG A 486 9.20 15.24 15.92
C ARG A 486 9.60 14.12 16.85
N CYS A 487 10.71 13.47 16.53
CA CYS A 487 11.35 12.53 17.41
C CYS A 487 11.69 13.27 18.69
N MET A 488 11.14 12.81 19.82
CA MET A 488 11.52 13.38 21.10
C MET A 488 12.97 13.02 21.35
N ASN A 489 13.82 14.03 21.52
CA ASN A 489 15.14 13.77 22.07
C ASN A 489 14.91 13.12 23.44
N LYS A 490 15.31 11.86 23.63
CA LYS A 490 15.65 11.40 24.97
C LYS A 490 16.77 12.32 25.44
N LEU A 491 16.40 13.36 26.19
CA LEU A 491 17.35 14.15 26.95
C LEU A 491 17.94 13.17 27.97
N ASN A 492 19.11 12.62 27.64
CA ASN A 492 19.91 11.86 28.59
C ASN A 492 20.24 12.72 29.81
#